data_AF-A0A6G3ZB20-F1
#
_entry.id   AF-A0A6G3ZB20-F1
#
_cell.length_a   1.000
_cell.length_b   1.000
_cell.length_c   1.000
_cell.angle_alpha   90.00
_cell.angle_beta   90.00
_cell.angle_gamma   90.00
#
_symmetry.space_group_name_H-M   'P 1'
#
loop_
_entity.id
_entity.type
_entity.pdbx_description
1 polymer ?
#
loop_
_entity_poly.entity_id
_entity_poly.type
_entity_poly.pdbx_seq_one_letter_code
_entity_poly.pdbx_strand_id
1 'polypeptide(L)' 'MPAPYSLDLRQKAIAAVDRGEKKSHVSTLFHISRNTLDLWPTCPNGLS' A
#
# COMPACT_ATOMS: atom_id res chain seq x y z
N MET A 1 -1.40 -17.30 -9.51
CA MET A 1 -2.29 -16.11 -9.46
C MET A 1 -2.01 -15.39 -8.16
N PRO A 2 -1.46 -14.17 -8.16
CA PRO A 2 -1.42 -13.41 -6.90
C PRO A 2 -2.88 -13.23 -6.47
N ALA A 3 -3.19 -13.64 -5.24
CA ALA A 3 -4.52 -13.44 -4.67
C ALA A 3 -4.91 -11.97 -4.89
N PRO A 4 -6.15 -11.68 -5.32
CA PRO A 4 -6.61 -10.30 -5.40
C PRO A 4 -6.62 -9.78 -3.96
N TYR A 5 -5.53 -9.13 -3.55
CA TYR A 5 -5.52 -8.35 -2.33
C TYR A 5 -6.73 -7.43 -2.43
N SER A 6 -7.63 -7.52 -1.44
CA SER A 6 -8.84 -6.72 -1.44
C SER A 6 -8.48 -5.28 -1.73
N LEU A 7 -9.19 -4.67 -2.68
CA LEU A 7 -8.96 -3.29 -3.08
C LEU A 7 -9.02 -2.35 -1.86
N ASP A 8 -9.89 -2.68 -0.90
CA ASP A 8 -9.98 -2.08 0.43
C ASP A 8 -8.66 -2.12 1.22
N LEU A 9 -7.95 -3.25 1.23
CA LEU A 9 -6.67 -3.41 1.92
C LEU A 9 -5.60 -2.53 1.27
N ARG A 10 -5.55 -2.52 -0.07
CA ARG A 10 -4.63 -1.65 -0.82
C ARG A 10 -4.93 -0.18 -0.56
N GLN A 11 -6.20 0.24 -0.60
CA GLN A 11 -6.60 1.62 -0.33
C GLN A 11 -6.27 2.04 1.11
N LYS A 12 -6.55 1.20 2.10
CA LYS A 12 -6.22 1.49 3.51
C LYS A 12 -4.71 1.60 3.74
N ALA A 13 -3.93 0.73 3.12
CA ALA A 13 -2.48 0.76 3.21
C ALA A 13 -1.88 2.00 2.53
N ILE A 14 -2.36 2.37 1.34
CA ILE A 14 -1.94 3.60 0.65
C ILE A 14 -2.34 4.84 1.46
N ALA A 15 -3.56 4.89 2.00
CA ALA A 15 -4.02 5.99 2.84
C ALA A 15 -3.21 6.12 4.15
N ALA A 16 -2.76 5.00 4.73
CA ALA A 16 -1.85 5.02 5.88
C ALA A 16 -0.49 5.61 5.51
N VAL A 17 0.10 5.18 4.38
CA VAL A 17 1.36 5.74 3.88
C VAL A 17 1.23 7.24 3.53
N ASP A 18 0.11 7.63 2.92
CA ASP A 18 -0.21 9.02 2.56
C ASP A 18 -0.36 9.93 3.81
N ARG A 19 -0.94 9.41 4.88
CA ARG A 19 -0.96 10.07 6.20
C ARG A 19 0.42 10.28 6.83
N GLY A 20 1.49 9.73 6.24
CA GLY A 20 2.85 9.80 6.74
C GLY A 20 3.28 8.61 7.58
N GLU A 21 2.48 7.53 7.64
CA GLU A 21 2.89 6.31 8.34
C GLU A 21 4.06 5.66 7.62
N LYS A 22 5.02 5.17 8.41
CA LYS A 22 6.18 4.46 7.88
C LYS A 22 5.72 3.18 7.17
N LYS A 23 6.22 2.94 5.96
CA LYS A 23 5.97 1.69 5.20
C LYS A 23 6.20 0.42 6.03
N SER A 24 7.17 0.44 6.95
CA SER A 24 7.41 -0.66 7.89
C SER A 24 6.26 -0.90 8.87
N HIS A 25 5.61 0.17 9.35
CA HIS A 25 4.45 0.07 10.22
C HIS A 25 3.24 -0.47 9.46
N VAL A 26 2.99 0.05 8.25
CA VAL A 26 1.89 -0.40 7.36
C VAL A 26 2.09 -1.86 6.94
N SER A 27 3.33 -2.29 6.67
CA SER A 27 3.68 -3.68 6.36
C SER A 27 3.30 -4.64 7.49
N THR A 28 3.63 -4.28 8.74
CA THR A 28 3.24 -5.06 9.93
C THR A 28 1.73 -5.04 10.13
N LEU A 29 1.10 -3.87 10.00
CA LEU A 29 -0.33 -3.69 10.30
C LEU A 29 -1.24 -4.44 9.34
N PHE A 30 -0.86 -4.52 8.07
CA PHE A 30 -1.61 -5.25 7.04
C PHE A 30 -1.08 -6.66 6.76
N HIS A 31 -0.04 -7.12 7.48
CA HIS A 31 0.64 -8.40 7.23
C HIS A 31 1.06 -8.58 5.76
N ILE A 32 1.47 -7.49 5.12
CA ILE A 32 1.94 -7.47 3.73
C ILE A 32 3.43 -7.17 3.69
N SER A 33 4.15 -7.77 2.75
CA SER A 33 5.57 -7.46 2.58
C SER A 33 5.77 -6.01 2.12
N ARG A 34 6.86 -5.38 2.56
CA ARG A 34 7.28 -4.05 2.06
C ARG A 34 7.39 -4.00 0.53
N ASN A 35 7.74 -5.12 -0.09
CA ASN A 35 7.80 -5.27 -1.54
C ASN A 35 6.42 -5.09 -2.19
N THR A 36 5.35 -5.56 -1.54
CA THR A 36 3.97 -5.37 -2.00
C THR A 36 3.55 -3.91 -1.91
N LEU A 37 3.97 -3.20 -0.85
CA LEU A 37 3.76 -1.75 -0.71
C LEU A 37 4.53 -0.94 -1.75
N ASP A 38 5.70 -1.42 -2.18
CA ASP A 38 6.52 -0.81 -3.23
C ASP A 38 5.94 -1.05 -4.63
N LEU A 39 5.40 -2.25 -4.87
CA LEU A 39 4.68 -2.64 -6.09
C LEU A 39 3.36 -1.91 -6.27
N TRP A 40 2.74 -1.48 -5.17
CA TRP A 40 1.58 -0.59 -5.28
C TRP A 40 2.10 0.77 -5.68
N PRO A 41 1.71 1.30 -6.88
CA PRO A 41 2.01 2.66 -7.22
C PRO A 41 1.43 3.54 -6.12
N THR A 42 2.30 3.96 -5.19
CA THR A 42 2.19 5.28 -4.60
C THR A 42 2.11 6.17 -5.82
N CYS A 43 0.97 6.77 -6.06
CA CYS A 43 0.77 7.61 -7.21
C CYS A 43 1.06 9.04 -6.75
N PRO A 44 2.31 9.55 -6.81
CA PRO A 44 2.51 10.98 -6.82
C PRO A 44 2.34 11.43 -8.27
N ASN A 45 1.19 12.01 -8.60
CA ASN A 45 0.88 12.53 -9.93
C ASN A 45 0.75 11.50 -11.08
N GLY A 46 -0.51 11.26 -11.47
CA GLY A 46 -0.88 10.60 -12.72
C GLY A 46 -2.14 11.24 -13.30
N LEU A 47 -2.17 12.58 -13.32
CA LEU A 47 -3.03 13.35 -14.21
C LEU A 47 -2.29 13.44 -15.55
N SER A 48 -2.59 12.53 -16.48
CA SER A 48 -2.42 12.65 -17.94
C SER A 48 -3.21 11.55 -18.60
#